data_AF-A0A2T1ED23-F1
#
_entry.id   AF-A0A2T1ED23-F1
#
_cell.length_a   1.000
_cell.length_b   1.000
_cell.length_c   1.000
_cell.angle_alpha   90.00
_cell.angle_beta   90.00
_cell.angle_gamma   90.00
#
_symmetry.space_group_name_H-M   'P 1'
#
loop_
_entity.id
_entity.type
_entity.pdbx_description
1 polymer ?
#
loop_
_entity_poly.entity_id
_entity_poly.type
_entity_poly.pdbx_seq_one_letter_code
_entity_poly.pdbx_strand_id
1 'polypeptide(L)'
;MTYNAKNQLLELLQNLGCGSNCADFQSVHLSHNLYRSTVRITFPDGQIVHENVEKESRSEADLLVSQITLERVLKNYPEFLVNWEKINVEAQAGDALIKLSVYLSSQSKNSDDKSKQLQNLESDFNLAKVFDRGKAQSDPDLAIWGTNLSEKRKATLVEALLWRRFSQQVLTSNAPATLELLLKTLQ
;
A
#
# COMPACT_ATOMS: atom_id res chain seq x y z
N MET A 1 26.64 17.59 -6.35
CA MET A 1 25.94 16.94 -7.48
C MET A 1 24.46 16.95 -7.17
N THR A 2 23.71 17.85 -7.79
CA THR A 2 22.26 17.94 -7.66
C THR A 2 21.66 16.70 -8.29
N TYR A 3 21.06 15.82 -7.48
CA TYR A 3 20.38 14.64 -7.98
C TYR A 3 19.25 15.06 -8.93
N ASN A 4 19.20 14.44 -10.11
CA ASN A 4 18.22 14.75 -11.14
C ASN A 4 16.83 14.25 -10.69
N ALA A 5 15.90 15.17 -10.40
CA ALA A 5 14.54 14.86 -9.94
C ALA A 5 13.79 13.92 -10.89
N LYS A 6 14.09 13.96 -12.20
CA LYS A 6 13.53 13.02 -13.19
C LYS A 6 14.01 11.59 -12.94
N ASN A 7 15.29 11.40 -12.64
CA ASN A 7 15.83 10.07 -12.33
C ASN A 7 15.27 9.54 -11.02
N GLN A 8 15.15 10.39 -10.00
CA GLN A 8 14.54 10.01 -8.72
C GLN A 8 13.07 9.61 -8.90
N LEU A 9 12.32 10.36 -9.70
CA LEU A 9 10.93 10.02 -10.02
C LEU A 9 10.84 8.70 -10.79
N LEU A 10 11.71 8.46 -11.78
CA LEU A 10 11.72 7.20 -12.53
C LEU A 10 12.11 6.00 -11.65
N GLU A 11 13.14 6.14 -10.82
CA GLU A 11 13.55 5.12 -9.85
C GLU A 11 12.44 4.84 -8.84
N LEU A 12 11.78 5.89 -8.35
CA LEU A 12 10.61 5.77 -7.51
C LEU A 12 9.56 4.92 -8.19
N LEU A 13 9.11 5.34 -9.39
CA LEU A 13 8.09 4.65 -10.18
C LEU A 13 8.47 3.19 -10.45
N GLN A 14 9.72 2.91 -10.80
CA GLN A 14 10.20 1.54 -10.98
C GLN A 14 10.06 0.72 -9.69
N ASN A 15 10.41 1.28 -8.54
CA ASN A 15 10.20 0.65 -7.24
C ASN A 15 8.71 0.49 -6.89
N LEU A 16 7.82 1.32 -7.47
CA LEU A 16 6.37 1.18 -7.36
C LEU A 16 5.80 0.01 -8.21
N GLY A 17 6.65 -0.75 -8.91
CA GLY A 17 6.22 -1.72 -9.92
C GLY A 17 5.62 -1.06 -11.16
N CYS A 18 5.79 0.25 -11.29
CA CYS A 18 5.29 1.08 -12.36
C CYS A 18 6.32 1.01 -13.50
N GLY A 19 6.13 0.04 -14.40
CA GLY A 19 6.99 -0.13 -15.58
C GLY A 19 6.89 1.03 -16.58
N SER A 20 7.58 0.92 -17.73
CA SER A 20 7.66 1.97 -18.76
C SER A 20 6.32 2.51 -19.28
N ASN A 21 5.22 1.80 -19.04
CA ASN A 21 3.90 2.13 -19.60
C ASN A 21 3.04 2.98 -18.65
N CYS A 22 3.47 3.16 -17.40
CA CYS A 22 2.65 3.83 -16.40
C CYS A 22 2.92 5.34 -16.30
N ALA A 23 4.07 5.80 -16.78
CA ALA A 23 4.47 7.19 -16.71
C ALA A 23 4.81 7.71 -18.11
N ASP A 24 4.10 8.74 -18.53
CA ASP A 24 4.29 9.43 -19.80
C ASP A 24 4.91 10.80 -19.53
N PHE A 25 6.04 11.06 -20.18
CA PHE A 25 6.77 12.32 -20.10
C PHE A 25 6.75 12.98 -21.48
N GLN A 26 6.08 14.12 -21.57
CA GLN A 26 5.97 14.87 -22.82
C GLN A 26 6.53 16.27 -22.64
N SER A 27 7.30 16.75 -23.62
CA SER A 27 7.73 18.16 -23.66
C SER A 27 7.37 18.74 -25.03
N VAL A 28 6.68 19.88 -25.04
CA VAL A 28 6.23 20.58 -26.25
C VAL A 28 6.80 21.99 -26.26
N HIS A 29 7.33 22.42 -27.40
CA HIS A 29 7.74 23.81 -27.62
C HIS A 29 6.50 24.64 -27.97
N LEU A 30 6.21 25.68 -27.18
CA LEU A 30 5.02 26.51 -27.33
C LEU A 30 5.29 27.75 -28.18
N SER A 31 6.36 28.49 -27.87
CA SER A 31 6.72 29.75 -28.51
C SER A 31 8.18 30.11 -28.19
N HIS A 32 8.68 31.25 -28.71
CA HIS A 32 10.03 31.75 -28.43
C HIS A 32 10.41 31.60 -26.95
N ASN A 33 11.41 30.75 -26.69
CA ASN A 33 11.90 30.42 -25.35
C ASN A 33 10.77 30.06 -24.38
N LEU A 34 9.82 29.22 -24.79
CA LEU A 34 8.79 28.68 -23.91
C LEU A 34 8.54 27.21 -24.25
N TYR A 35 8.72 26.37 -23.24
CA TYR A 35 8.48 24.93 -23.31
C TYR A 35 7.51 24.53 -22.22
N ARG A 36 6.57 23.64 -22.56
CA ARG A 36 5.69 22.96 -21.60
C ARG A 36 6.16 21.53 -21.44
N SER A 37 6.46 21.13 -20.23
CA SER A 37 6.70 19.73 -19.88
C SER A 37 5.55 19.20 -19.06
N THR A 38 5.13 17.98 -19.37
CA THR A 38 3.99 17.30 -18.78
C THR A 38 4.43 15.93 -18.30
N VAL A 39 4.02 15.57 -17.09
CA VAL A 39 4.18 14.23 -16.54
C VAL A 39 2.80 13.69 -16.22
N ARG A 40 2.48 12.52 -16.75
CA ARG A 40 1.27 11.79 -16.45
C ARG A 40 1.62 10.40 -15.94
N ILE A 41 1.31 10.13 -14.67
CA ILE A 41 1.48 8.83 -14.03
C ILE A 41 0.10 8.21 -13.84
N THR A 42 -0.07 6.97 -14.28
CA THR A 42 -1.26 6.15 -14.03
C THR A 42 -0.87 5.03 -13.07
N PHE A 43 -1.44 5.05 -11.86
CA PHE A 43 -1.21 4.03 -10.86
C PHE A 43 -2.04 2.76 -11.12
N PRO A 44 -1.65 1.60 -10.57
CA PRO A 44 -2.36 0.33 -10.77
C PRO A 44 -3.83 0.33 -10.34
N ASP A 45 -4.21 1.23 -9.43
CA ASP A 45 -5.59 1.42 -8.97
C ASP A 45 -6.41 2.35 -9.89
N GLY A 46 -5.82 2.81 -10.99
CA GLY A 46 -6.45 3.72 -11.95
C GLY A 46 -6.33 5.20 -11.57
N GLN A 47 -5.73 5.54 -10.42
CA GLN A 47 -5.49 6.94 -10.07
C GLN A 47 -4.47 7.56 -11.03
N ILE A 48 -4.71 8.82 -11.41
CA ILE A 48 -3.84 9.54 -12.34
C ILE A 48 -3.28 10.76 -11.64
N VAL A 49 -1.95 10.86 -11.61
CA VAL A 49 -1.24 12.10 -11.29
C VAL A 49 -0.83 12.75 -12.59
N HIS A 50 -1.21 14.00 -12.76
CA HIS A 50 -0.93 14.77 -13.96
C HIS A 50 -0.46 16.15 -13.55
N GLU A 51 0.76 16.49 -13.97
CA GLU A 51 1.37 17.79 -13.73
C GLU A 51 1.89 18.34 -15.06
N ASN A 52 1.82 19.66 -15.20
CA ASN A 52 2.43 20.36 -16.31
C ASN A 52 3.07 21.66 -15.81
N VAL A 53 4.19 22.03 -16.43
CA VAL A 53 4.97 23.21 -16.09
C VAL A 53 5.49 23.85 -17.35
N GLU A 54 5.47 25.18 -17.38
CA GLU A 54 6.06 25.97 -18.45
C GLU A 54 7.33 26.69 -17.98
N LYS A 55 8.41 26.58 -18.76
CA LYS A 55 9.69 27.29 -18.51
C LYS A 55 10.37 27.70 -19.81
N GLU A 56 11.33 28.60 -19.67
CA GLU A 56 12.07 29.15 -20.80
C GLU A 56 12.98 28.13 -21.48
N SER A 57 13.43 27.13 -20.71
CA SER A 57 14.21 26.00 -21.16
C SER A 57 13.43 24.70 -21.00
N ARG A 58 13.51 23.81 -22.01
CA ARG A 58 13.00 22.44 -21.93
C ARG A 58 13.55 21.70 -20.70
N SER A 59 14.85 21.85 -20.42
CA SER A 59 15.50 21.16 -19.30
C SER A 59 14.94 21.63 -17.96
N GLU A 60 14.70 22.93 -17.81
CA GLU A 60 14.11 23.49 -16.59
C GLU A 60 12.64 23.07 -16.42
N ALA A 61 11.87 23.06 -17.51
CA ALA A 61 10.50 22.56 -17.50
C ALA A 61 10.45 21.09 -17.07
N ASP A 62 11.29 20.23 -17.66
CA ASP A 62 11.38 18.80 -17.36
C ASP A 62 11.79 18.54 -15.90
N LEU A 63 12.79 19.28 -15.39
CA LEU A 63 13.24 19.15 -14.00
C LEU A 63 12.17 19.59 -13.01
N LEU A 64 11.54 20.74 -13.25
CA LEU A 64 10.55 21.30 -12.33
C LEU A 64 9.26 20.47 -12.32
N VAL A 65 8.76 20.02 -13.48
CA VAL A 65 7.59 19.14 -13.52
C VAL A 65 7.86 17.81 -12.81
N SER A 66 9.08 17.26 -12.94
CA SER A 66 9.46 16.03 -12.26
C SER A 66 9.53 16.24 -10.74
N GLN A 67 10.08 17.38 -10.29
CA GLN A 67 10.15 17.73 -8.87
C GLN A 67 8.76 17.87 -8.24
N ILE A 68 7.86 18.65 -8.87
CA ILE A 68 6.48 18.85 -8.39
C ILE A 68 5.74 17.51 -8.33
N THR A 69 5.89 16.70 -9.38
CA THR A 69 5.27 15.37 -9.44
C THR A 69 5.79 14.47 -8.33
N LEU A 70 7.11 14.44 -8.12
CA LEU A 70 7.75 13.67 -7.05
C LEU A 70 7.23 14.08 -5.68
N GLU A 71 7.20 15.38 -5.36
CA GLU A 71 6.66 15.89 -4.10
C GLU A 71 5.20 15.52 -3.89
N ARG A 72 4.38 15.62 -4.94
CA ARG A 72 2.98 15.20 -4.90
C ARG A 72 2.85 13.71 -4.62
N VAL A 73 3.69 12.88 -5.26
CA VAL A 73 3.69 11.43 -5.04
C VAL A 73 4.08 11.09 -3.61
N LEU A 74 5.17 11.67 -3.12
CA LEU A 74 5.66 11.44 -1.76
C LEU A 74 4.65 11.87 -0.68
N LYS A 75 3.97 13.01 -0.90
CA LYS A 75 3.03 13.56 0.06
C LYS A 75 1.67 12.87 0.06
N ASN A 76 1.13 12.58 -1.12
CA ASN A 76 -0.26 12.15 -1.25
C ASN A 76 -0.40 10.64 -1.42
N TYR A 77 0.68 9.95 -1.79
CA TYR A 77 0.65 8.51 -1.97
C TYR A 77 1.85 7.78 -1.34
N PRO A 78 2.14 8.03 -0.05
CA PRO A 78 3.23 7.38 0.67
C PRO A 78 3.12 5.85 0.65
N GLU A 79 1.92 5.30 0.51
CA GLU A 79 1.66 3.86 0.43
C GLU A 79 2.31 3.16 -0.76
N PHE A 80 2.56 3.86 -1.86
CA PHE A 80 3.25 3.24 -2.99
C PHE A 80 4.75 3.12 -2.70
N LEU A 81 5.33 3.98 -1.86
CA LEU A 81 6.76 3.97 -1.50
C LEU A 81 7.19 2.75 -0.69
N VAL A 82 6.26 1.87 -0.37
CA VAL A 82 6.52 0.72 0.48
C VAL A 82 6.76 -0.52 -0.38
N ASN A 83 7.75 -1.31 0.03
CA ASN A 83 8.07 -2.56 -0.62
C ASN A 83 6.92 -3.57 -0.39
N TRP A 84 5.99 -3.62 -1.35
CA TRP A 84 4.83 -4.50 -1.31
C TRP A 84 5.19 -5.98 -1.40
N GLU A 85 6.31 -6.33 -2.04
CA GLU A 85 6.79 -7.71 -2.06
C GLU A 85 7.13 -8.19 -0.65
N LYS A 86 7.85 -7.38 0.12
CA LYS A 86 8.12 -7.65 1.54
C LYS A 86 6.83 -7.74 2.36
N ILE A 87 5.89 -6.82 2.13
CA ILE A 87 4.58 -6.85 2.82
C ILE A 87 3.83 -8.13 2.48
N ASN A 88 3.84 -8.57 1.22
CA ASN A 88 3.16 -9.80 0.80
C ASN A 88 3.71 -11.04 1.51
N VAL A 89 5.03 -11.13 1.72
CA VAL A 89 5.63 -12.23 2.50
C VAL A 89 5.11 -12.23 3.94
N GLU A 90 5.04 -11.07 4.57
CA GLU A 90 4.49 -10.92 5.92
C GLU A 90 2.98 -11.20 5.96
N ALA A 91 2.25 -10.80 4.92
CA ALA A 91 0.82 -11.03 4.79
C ALA A 91 0.49 -12.52 4.67
N GLN A 92 1.24 -13.29 3.88
CA GLN A 92 1.10 -14.75 3.83
C GLN A 92 1.30 -15.41 5.19
N ALA A 93 2.26 -14.92 5.98
CA ALA A 93 2.47 -15.40 7.34
C ALA A 93 1.30 -14.98 8.26
N GLY A 94 0.74 -13.78 8.08
CA GLY A 94 -0.45 -13.29 8.76
C GLY A 94 -1.69 -14.14 8.48
N ASP A 95 -1.96 -14.43 7.20
CA ASP A 95 -3.02 -15.33 6.76
C ASP A 95 -2.92 -16.71 7.43
N ALA A 96 -1.71 -17.28 7.51
CA ALA A 96 -1.48 -18.51 8.24
C ALA A 96 -1.84 -18.40 9.73
N LEU A 97 -1.58 -17.24 10.37
CA LEU A 97 -2.01 -17.00 11.75
C LEU A 97 -3.53 -16.91 11.89
N ILE A 98 -4.24 -16.29 10.94
CA ILE A 98 -5.70 -16.25 10.94
C ILE A 98 -6.26 -17.68 10.92
N LYS A 99 -5.78 -18.49 9.97
CA LYS A 99 -6.14 -19.91 9.84
C LYS A 99 -5.88 -20.68 11.12
N LEU A 100 -4.67 -20.58 11.66
CA LEU A 100 -4.31 -21.23 12.92
C LEU A 100 -5.24 -20.80 14.06
N SER A 101 -5.56 -19.51 14.15
CA SER A 101 -6.43 -18.98 15.20
C SER A 101 -7.84 -19.56 15.11
N VAL A 102 -8.43 -19.63 13.92
CA VAL A 102 -9.76 -20.23 13.72
C VAL A 102 -9.74 -21.73 14.05
N TYR A 103 -8.72 -22.46 13.57
CA TYR A 103 -8.62 -23.90 13.78
C TYR A 103 -8.32 -24.29 15.24
N LEU A 104 -7.65 -23.44 16.00
CA LEU A 104 -7.39 -23.67 17.43
C LEU A 104 -8.45 -23.04 18.35
N SER A 105 -9.34 -22.18 17.83
CA SER A 105 -10.41 -21.57 18.61
C SER A 105 -11.39 -22.59 19.18
N SER A 106 -11.79 -22.37 20.44
CA SER A 106 -12.82 -23.14 21.15
C SER A 106 -14.25 -22.76 20.76
N GLN A 107 -14.45 -21.67 20.01
CA GLN A 107 -15.77 -21.14 19.65
C GLN A 107 -16.57 -22.05 18.69
N SER A 108 -15.86 -22.78 17.82
CA SER A 108 -16.46 -23.65 16.80
C SER A 108 -16.04 -25.10 17.06
N LYS A 109 -17.02 -26.01 17.15
CA LYS A 109 -16.78 -27.41 17.61
C LYS A 109 -16.42 -28.38 16.48
N ASN A 110 -16.71 -28.02 15.22
CA ASN A 110 -16.46 -28.88 14.07
C ASN A 110 -15.74 -28.11 12.95
N SER A 111 -15.24 -28.85 11.96
CA SER A 111 -14.47 -28.31 10.83
C SER A 111 -15.30 -27.47 9.85
N ASP A 112 -16.60 -27.74 9.74
CA ASP A 112 -17.51 -27.01 8.85
C ASP A 112 -17.74 -25.58 9.36
N ASP A 113 -18.05 -25.43 10.66
CA ASP A 113 -18.21 -24.13 11.31
C ASP A 113 -16.91 -23.33 11.27
N LYS A 114 -15.76 -23.98 11.49
CA LYS A 114 -14.44 -23.35 11.36
C LYS A 114 -14.17 -22.88 9.93
N SER A 115 -14.51 -23.66 8.91
CA SER A 115 -14.33 -23.26 7.51
C SER A 115 -15.22 -22.08 7.15
N LYS A 116 -16.48 -22.06 7.58
CA LYS A 116 -17.40 -20.93 7.37
C LYS A 116 -16.91 -19.67 8.07
N GLN A 117 -16.45 -19.80 9.32
CA GLN A 117 -15.86 -18.69 10.05
C GLN A 117 -14.63 -18.14 9.34
N LEU A 118 -13.74 -19.03 8.86
CA LEU A 118 -12.54 -18.64 8.14
C LEU A 118 -12.88 -17.85 6.86
N GLN A 119 -13.79 -18.35 6.02
CA GLN A 119 -14.22 -17.68 4.79
C GLN A 119 -14.74 -16.25 5.04
N ASN A 120 -15.43 -16.04 6.16
CA ASN A 120 -15.91 -14.71 6.52
C ASN A 120 -14.76 -13.80 6.97
N LEU A 121 -13.85 -14.31 7.81
CA LEU A 121 -12.79 -13.51 8.41
C LEU A 121 -11.64 -13.19 7.43
N GLU A 122 -11.28 -14.13 6.55
CA GLU A 122 -10.14 -14.02 5.61
C GLU A 122 -10.50 -13.31 4.30
N SER A 123 -11.77 -12.99 4.07
CA SER A 123 -12.16 -12.29 2.84
C SER A 123 -11.52 -10.91 2.75
N ASP A 124 -11.00 -10.55 1.56
CA ASP A 124 -10.42 -9.23 1.27
C ASP A 124 -11.35 -8.09 1.72
N PHE A 125 -12.65 -8.24 1.47
CA PHE A 125 -13.68 -7.31 1.90
C PHE A 125 -13.77 -7.14 3.42
N ASN A 126 -13.72 -8.23 4.20
CA ASN A 126 -13.75 -8.14 5.65
C ASN A 126 -12.47 -7.49 6.19
N LEU A 127 -11.30 -7.92 5.70
CA LEU A 127 -10.02 -7.37 6.12
C LEU A 127 -9.89 -5.89 5.74
N ALA A 128 -10.42 -5.46 4.61
CA ALA A 128 -10.49 -4.04 4.25
C ALA A 128 -11.35 -3.22 5.23
N LYS A 129 -12.45 -3.79 5.76
CA LYS A 129 -13.23 -3.14 6.82
C LYS A 129 -12.45 -3.06 8.14
N VAL A 130 -11.64 -4.07 8.47
CA VAL A 130 -10.76 -4.04 9.65
C VAL A 130 -9.74 -2.90 9.51
N PHE A 131 -9.15 -2.75 8.33
CA PHE A 131 -8.27 -1.61 8.01
C PHE A 131 -9.00 -0.27 8.23
N ASP A 132 -10.18 -0.09 7.62
CA ASP A 132 -10.92 1.17 7.69
C ASP A 132 -11.33 1.51 9.13
N ARG A 133 -11.73 0.49 9.90
CA ARG A 133 -12.05 0.63 11.33
C ARG A 133 -10.82 1.05 12.14
N GLY A 134 -9.69 0.37 11.97
CA GLY A 134 -8.44 0.70 12.67
C GLY A 134 -7.95 2.11 12.32
N LYS A 135 -8.04 2.51 11.05
CA LYS A 135 -7.79 3.89 10.61
C LYS A 135 -8.68 4.91 11.32
N ALA A 136 -9.99 4.66 11.38
CA ALA A 136 -10.93 5.54 12.06
C ALA A 136 -10.65 5.65 13.57
N GLN A 137 -10.05 4.61 14.17
CA GLN A 137 -9.64 4.56 15.57
C GLN A 137 -8.23 5.14 15.82
N SER A 138 -7.61 5.76 14.81
CA SER A 138 -6.26 6.31 14.89
C SER A 138 -5.19 5.27 15.26
N ASP A 139 -5.32 4.04 14.75
CA ASP A 139 -4.29 3.02 14.91
C ASP A 139 -2.94 3.54 14.37
N PRO A 140 -1.89 3.59 15.22
CA PRO A 140 -0.60 4.17 14.85
C PRO A 140 0.09 3.44 13.69
N ASP A 141 -0.10 2.12 13.57
CA ASP A 141 0.49 1.35 12.48
C ASP A 141 -0.20 1.62 11.13
N LEU A 142 -1.45 2.10 11.20
CA LEU A 142 -2.27 2.45 10.04
C LEU A 142 -2.18 3.94 9.68
N ALA A 143 -1.72 4.80 10.60
CA ALA A 143 -1.70 6.25 10.44
C ALA A 143 -0.98 6.72 9.17
N ILE A 144 0.13 6.06 8.81
CA ILE A 144 0.99 6.43 7.68
C ILE A 144 0.41 6.08 6.29
N TRP A 145 -0.65 5.28 6.22
CA TRP A 145 -1.19 4.76 4.97
C TRP A 145 -2.30 5.65 4.39
N GLY A 146 -2.35 5.81 3.07
CA GLY A 146 -3.44 6.52 2.40
C GLY A 146 -4.81 5.84 2.59
N THR A 147 -5.91 6.61 2.48
CA THR A 147 -7.28 6.08 2.56
C THR A 147 -7.75 5.45 1.25
N ASN A 148 -7.08 5.75 0.14
CA ASN A 148 -7.48 5.34 -1.22
C ASN A 148 -6.87 4.00 -1.67
N LEU A 149 -6.39 3.19 -0.74
CA LEU A 149 -5.92 1.85 -1.05
C LEU A 149 -7.05 0.97 -1.60
N SER A 150 -6.73 0.13 -2.58
CA SER A 150 -7.66 -0.91 -3.05
C SER A 150 -7.98 -1.91 -1.93
N GLU A 151 -9.14 -2.55 -2.02
CA GLU A 151 -9.60 -3.57 -1.06
C GLU A 151 -8.51 -4.62 -0.78
N LYS A 152 -7.95 -5.20 -1.85
CA LYS A 152 -6.87 -6.17 -1.77
C LYS A 152 -5.66 -5.66 -0.99
N ARG A 153 -5.22 -4.42 -1.24
CA ARG A 153 -4.06 -3.86 -0.54
C ARG A 153 -4.35 -3.59 0.93
N LYS A 154 -5.56 -3.14 1.26
CA LYS A 154 -6.00 -3.02 2.65
C LYS A 154 -5.96 -4.37 3.35
N ALA A 155 -6.48 -5.41 2.70
CA ALA A 155 -6.46 -6.77 3.23
C ALA A 155 -5.04 -7.28 3.51
N THR A 156 -4.17 -7.20 2.50
CA THR A 156 -2.74 -7.55 2.62
C THR A 156 -2.03 -6.81 3.76
N LEU A 157 -2.32 -5.51 3.94
CA LEU A 157 -1.75 -4.75 5.06
C LEU A 157 -2.23 -5.26 6.42
N VAL A 158 -3.51 -5.55 6.56
CA VAL A 158 -4.06 -6.08 7.82
C VAL A 158 -3.38 -7.40 8.15
N GLU A 159 -3.27 -8.33 7.21
CA GLU A 159 -2.58 -9.60 7.42
C GLU A 159 -1.12 -9.39 7.85
N ALA A 160 -0.37 -8.53 7.17
CA ALA A 160 1.01 -8.22 7.52
C ALA A 160 1.13 -7.60 8.92
N LEU A 161 0.18 -6.75 9.32
CA LEU A 161 0.14 -6.18 10.66
C LEU A 161 -0.19 -7.22 11.74
N LEU A 162 -1.09 -8.16 11.45
CA LEU A 162 -1.34 -9.28 12.35
C LEU A 162 -0.07 -10.10 12.56
N TRP A 163 0.67 -10.40 11.49
CA TRP A 163 1.97 -11.06 11.60
C TRP A 163 2.94 -10.26 12.50
N ARG A 164 3.11 -8.96 12.26
CA ARG A 164 4.02 -8.11 13.04
C ARG A 164 3.65 -8.07 14.52
N ARG A 165 2.35 -7.99 14.83
CA ARG A 165 1.84 -7.88 16.21
C ARG A 165 1.91 -9.20 16.98
N PHE A 166 1.61 -10.31 16.31
CA PHE A 166 1.34 -11.58 17.00
C PHE A 166 2.41 -12.67 16.78
N SER A 167 3.26 -12.58 15.75
CA SER A 167 4.23 -13.62 15.37
C SER A 167 5.11 -14.12 16.52
N GLN A 168 5.71 -13.21 17.29
CA GLN A 168 6.56 -13.59 18.41
C GLN A 168 5.76 -14.24 19.55
N GLN A 169 4.52 -13.82 19.75
CA GLN A 169 3.68 -14.24 20.87
C GLN A 169 3.08 -15.63 20.65
N VAL A 170 2.78 -16.00 19.41
CA VAL A 170 2.23 -17.33 19.07
C VAL A 170 3.26 -18.46 19.12
N LEU A 171 4.55 -18.13 19.23
CA LEU A 171 5.64 -19.10 19.42
C LEU A 171 5.93 -19.39 20.91
N THR A 172 5.19 -18.75 21.82
CA THR A 172 5.35 -18.92 23.27
C THR A 172 4.26 -19.82 23.86
N SER A 173 4.40 -20.19 25.14
CA SER A 173 3.39 -20.98 25.87
C SER A 173 2.01 -20.30 25.98
N ASN A 174 1.90 -19.00 25.69
CA ASN A 174 0.64 -18.25 25.75
C ASN A 174 -0.11 -18.19 24.41
N ALA A 175 0.32 -18.97 23.41
CA ALA A 175 -0.26 -18.96 22.06
C ALA A 175 -1.80 -19.02 22.00
N PRO A 176 -2.52 -19.84 22.81
CA PRO A 176 -3.99 -19.89 22.73
C PRO A 176 -4.67 -18.54 23.02
N ALA A 177 -4.26 -17.84 24.08
CA ALA A 177 -4.84 -16.54 24.43
C ALA A 177 -4.51 -15.46 23.38
N THR A 178 -3.30 -15.52 22.82
CA THR A 178 -2.86 -14.63 21.74
C THR A 178 -3.68 -14.82 20.46
N LEU A 179 -3.94 -16.06 20.07
CA LEU A 179 -4.75 -16.40 18.90
C LEU A 179 -6.21 -15.98 19.08
N GLU A 180 -6.76 -16.07 20.29
CA GLU A 180 -8.10 -15.54 20.58
C GLU A 180 -8.16 -14.00 20.47
N LEU A 181 -7.12 -13.30 20.92
CA LEU A 181 -7.02 -11.84 20.77
C LEU A 181 -6.92 -11.43 19.29
N LEU A 182 -6.19 -12.21 18.49
CA LEU A 182 -6.14 -12.02 17.04
C LEU A 182 -7.54 -12.11 16.43
N LEU A 183 -8.33 -13.15 16.76
CA LEU A 183 -9.69 -13.31 16.23
C LEU A 183 -10.61 -12.13 16.58
N LYS A 184 -10.50 -11.58 17.78
CA LYS A 184 -11.28 -10.40 18.19
C LYS A 184 -10.94 -9.17 17.36
N THR A 185 -9.72 -9.07 16.84
CA THR A 185 -9.32 -7.96 15.97
C THR A 185 -10.00 -8.02 14.60
N LEU A 186 -10.44 -9.22 14.19
CA LEU A 186 -11.06 -9.48 12.88
C LEU A 186 -12.59 -9.38 12.88
N GLN A 187 -13.22 -9.21 14.05
CA GLN A 187 -14.67 -9.11 14.27
C GLN A 187 -15.07 -7.64 14.45
#